data_AF-H9F819-F1
#
_entry.id   AF-H9F819-F1
#
_cell.length_a   1.000
_cell.length_b   1.000
_cell.length_c   1.000
_cell.angle_alpha   90.00
_cell.angle_beta   90.00
_cell.angle_gamma   90.00
#
_symmetry.space_group_name_H-M   'P 1'
#
loop_
_entity.id
_entity.type
_entity.pdbx_description
1 polymer ?
#
loop_
_entity_poly.entity_id
_entity_poly.type
_entity_poly.pdbx_seq_one_letter_code
_entity_poly.pdbx_strand_id
1 'polypeptide(L)'
;GLGVALVESGWGSLLPTAVIANLLHGGPAERSGALSIGDRLTAINGTSLVGLPLAACQAAVRETKSQTSVTLSIVHCPPVTTAIIHRPHTREQLGFCVEDGIICSLLRGGIAERGGIRVGHRIIEINGQSVVATPHARIIELLTEAYGEVHIKTMPAATYRLLTGQEQPVYL
;
A
#
# COMPACT_ATOMS: atom_id res chain seq x y z
N GLY A 1 7.86 3.20 -17.69
CA GLY A 1 8.24 2.99 -16.28
C GLY A 1 7.26 2.03 -15.70
N LEU A 2 7.69 1.17 -14.78
CA LEU A 2 6.78 0.22 -14.12
C LEU A 2 5.77 0.94 -13.22
N GLY A 3 6.10 2.16 -12.77
CA GLY A 3 5.26 2.91 -11.85
C GLY A 3 5.35 2.34 -10.44
N VAL A 4 6.54 1.89 -10.03
CA VAL A 4 6.81 1.39 -8.67
C VAL A 4 7.74 2.34 -7.94
N ALA A 5 7.51 2.56 -6.65
CA ALA A 5 8.43 3.24 -5.77
C ALA A 5 9.08 2.19 -4.85
N LEU A 6 10.40 2.11 -4.89
CA LEU A 6 11.19 1.15 -4.11
C LEU A 6 11.94 1.84 -2.99
N VAL A 7 12.06 1.12 -1.87
CA VAL A 7 12.74 1.57 -0.66
C VAL A 7 13.50 0.43 0.00
N GLU A 8 14.39 0.76 0.93
CA GLU A 8 15.19 -0.24 1.63
C GLU A 8 14.36 -1.00 2.67
N SER A 9 14.52 -2.33 2.73
CA SER A 9 13.97 -3.10 3.85
C SER A 9 14.68 -2.68 5.14
N GLY A 10 13.98 -1.95 6.01
CA GLY A 10 14.54 -1.48 7.28
C GLY A 10 15.17 -2.59 8.14
N TRP A 11 16.06 -2.18 9.03
CA TRP A 11 16.85 -3.03 9.92
C TRP A 11 15.93 -3.98 10.72
N GLY A 12 16.05 -5.29 10.46
CA GLY A 12 15.21 -6.35 11.06
C GLY A 12 14.52 -7.27 10.05
N SER A 13 14.60 -6.98 8.75
CA SER A 13 14.15 -7.89 7.69
C SER A 13 15.14 -9.06 7.54
N LEU A 14 14.64 -10.30 7.55
CA LEU A 14 15.41 -11.54 7.28
C LEU A 14 16.14 -11.53 5.93
N LEU A 15 15.71 -10.66 5.01
CA LEU A 15 16.31 -10.47 3.70
C LEU A 15 16.52 -8.95 3.47
N PRO A 16 17.76 -8.49 3.24
CA PRO A 16 18.05 -7.12 2.81
C PRO A 16 17.65 -6.98 1.33
N THR A 17 16.47 -6.44 1.05
CA THR A 17 15.96 -6.28 -0.33
C THR A 17 15.18 -4.98 -0.47
N ALA A 18 14.91 -4.57 -1.72
CA ALA A 18 14.01 -3.46 -1.98
C ALA A 18 12.55 -3.85 -1.69
N VAL A 19 11.82 -3.00 -0.99
CA VAL A 19 10.38 -3.12 -0.70
C VAL A 19 9.60 -2.17 -1.60
N ILE A 20 8.44 -2.59 -2.07
CA ILE A 20 7.50 -1.72 -2.79
C ILE A 20 6.83 -0.79 -1.78
N ALA A 21 7.21 0.48 -1.80
CA ALA A 21 6.64 1.50 -0.93
C ALA A 21 5.38 2.14 -1.52
N ASN A 22 5.32 2.25 -2.84
CA ASN A 22 4.15 2.79 -3.52
C ASN A 22 4.00 2.27 -4.95
N LEU A 23 2.77 2.31 -5.45
CA LEU A 23 2.41 2.01 -6.83
C LEU A 23 1.76 3.24 -7.46
N LEU A 24 2.09 3.51 -8.72
CA LEU A 24 1.52 4.61 -9.50
C LEU A 24 0.10 4.23 -9.93
N HIS A 25 -0.87 5.11 -9.64
CA HIS A 25 -2.26 4.91 -10.06
C HIS A 25 -2.39 4.76 -11.57
N GLY A 26 -3.06 3.71 -12.02
CA GLY A 26 -3.20 3.41 -13.45
C GLY A 26 -1.89 3.03 -14.15
N GLY A 27 -0.78 2.95 -13.41
CA GLY A 27 0.50 2.46 -13.90
C GLY A 27 0.45 0.96 -14.20
N PRO A 28 1.40 0.43 -14.99
CA PRO A 28 1.41 -0.97 -15.38
C PRO A 28 1.56 -1.91 -14.18
N ALA A 29 2.29 -1.51 -13.13
CA ALA A 29 2.40 -2.28 -11.90
C ALA A 29 1.06 -2.42 -11.16
N GLU A 30 0.30 -1.33 -11.01
CA GLU A 30 -1.05 -1.39 -10.39
C GLU A 30 -2.03 -2.17 -11.27
N ARG A 31 -2.01 -1.93 -12.59
CA ARG A 31 -2.86 -2.64 -13.55
C ARG A 31 -2.60 -4.14 -13.61
N SER A 32 -1.39 -4.58 -13.27
CA SER A 32 -1.07 -6.01 -13.22
C SER A 32 -1.79 -6.72 -12.08
N GLY A 33 -2.16 -6.01 -11.01
CA GLY A 33 -2.76 -6.57 -9.79
C GLY A 33 -1.85 -7.54 -9.02
N ALA A 34 -0.70 -7.90 -9.58
CA ALA A 34 0.24 -8.87 -9.00
C ALA A 34 1.16 -8.24 -7.95
N LEU A 35 1.30 -6.92 -7.95
CA LEU A 35 2.17 -6.18 -7.05
C LEU A 35 1.32 -5.49 -5.99
N SER A 36 1.70 -5.66 -4.72
CA SER A 36 1.11 -4.98 -3.59
C SER A 36 2.16 -4.18 -2.83
N ILE A 37 1.70 -3.13 -2.15
CA ILE A 37 2.57 -2.33 -1.30
C ILE A 37 3.00 -3.16 -0.09
N GLY A 38 4.27 -3.07 0.27
CA GLY A 38 4.90 -3.90 1.28
C GLY A 38 5.46 -5.22 0.73
N ASP A 39 5.24 -5.53 -0.55
CA ASP A 39 5.90 -6.68 -1.18
C ASP A 39 7.41 -6.44 -1.28
N ARG A 40 8.18 -7.49 -1.00
CA ARG A 40 9.64 -7.48 -1.12
C ARG A 40 10.04 -7.92 -2.51
N LEU A 41 10.75 -7.06 -3.23
CA LEU A 41 11.31 -7.37 -4.53
C LEU A 41 12.61 -8.15 -4.35
N THR A 42 12.61 -9.42 -4.78
CA THR A 42 13.77 -10.31 -4.67
C THR A 42 14.54 -10.43 -5.98
N ALA A 43 13.88 -10.31 -7.14
CA ALA A 43 14.55 -10.30 -8.44
C ALA A 43 13.76 -9.52 -9.51
N ILE A 44 14.48 -9.05 -10.54
CA ILE A 44 13.92 -8.43 -11.75
C ILE A 44 14.50 -9.12 -12.96
N ASN A 45 13.65 -9.64 -13.86
CA ASN A 45 14.03 -10.38 -15.06
C ASN A 45 15.03 -11.52 -14.81
N GLY A 46 14.93 -12.17 -13.64
CA GLY A 46 15.86 -13.22 -13.20
C GLY A 46 17.12 -12.71 -12.50
N THR A 47 17.38 -11.40 -12.49
CA THR A 47 18.49 -10.78 -11.75
C THR A 47 18.12 -10.59 -10.29
N SER A 48 18.82 -11.28 -9.39
CA SER A 48 18.59 -11.15 -7.94
C SER A 48 18.95 -9.76 -7.43
N LEU A 49 18.04 -9.19 -6.64
CA LEU A 49 18.21 -7.91 -5.94
C LEU A 49 18.49 -8.09 -4.44
N VAL A 50 18.47 -9.32 -3.95
CA VAL A 50 18.73 -9.61 -2.54
C VAL A 50 20.19 -9.29 -2.22
N GLY A 51 20.41 -8.48 -1.18
CA GLY A 51 21.73 -8.02 -0.75
C GLY A 51 22.27 -6.82 -1.53
N LEU A 52 21.56 -6.35 -2.56
CA LEU A 52 21.96 -5.14 -3.29
C LEU A 52 21.48 -3.88 -2.55
N PRO A 53 22.26 -2.78 -2.61
CA PRO A 53 21.82 -1.49 -2.07
C PRO A 53 20.60 -0.98 -2.83
N LEU A 54 19.77 -0.14 -2.19
CA LEU A 54 18.57 0.41 -2.81
C LEU A 54 18.86 1.06 -4.16
N ALA A 55 19.94 1.82 -4.27
CA ALA A 55 20.33 2.49 -5.51
C ALA A 55 20.52 1.53 -6.69
N ALA A 56 21.11 0.35 -6.45
CA ALA A 56 21.29 -0.68 -7.48
C ALA A 56 19.94 -1.31 -7.88
N CYS A 57 19.06 -1.57 -6.90
CA CYS A 57 17.71 -2.04 -7.17
C CYS A 57 16.91 -1.04 -8.03
N GLN A 58 16.99 0.25 -7.69
CA GLN A 58 16.32 1.31 -8.43
C GLN A 58 16.90 1.47 -9.84
N ALA A 59 18.21 1.31 -10.01
CA ALA A 59 18.86 1.33 -11.32
C ALA A 59 18.37 0.16 -12.20
N ALA A 60 18.28 -1.05 -11.64
CA ALA A 60 17.75 -2.21 -12.35
C ALA A 60 16.30 -1.99 -12.82
N VAL A 61 15.41 -1.44 -11.97
CA VAL A 61 14.04 -1.07 -12.39
C VAL A 61 14.07 -0.02 -13.51
N ARG A 62 14.92 0.99 -13.41
CA ARG A 62 15.04 2.04 -14.44
C ARG A 62 15.52 1.48 -15.77
N GLU A 63 16.38 0.47 -15.75
CA GLU A 63 16.88 -0.18 -16.96
C GLU A 63 15.77 -0.94 -17.68
N THR A 64 14.83 -1.53 -16.92
CA THR A 64 13.65 -2.18 -17.50
C THR A 64 12.62 -1.23 -18.11
N LYS A 65 12.83 0.10 -18.01
CA LYS A 65 11.91 1.12 -18.54
C LYS A 65 11.75 1.07 -20.06
N SER A 66 12.74 0.54 -20.78
CA SER A 66 12.74 0.36 -22.25
C SER A 66 12.18 -0.99 -22.71
N GLN A 67 11.87 -1.91 -21.78
CA GLN A 67 11.39 -3.24 -22.10
C GLN A 67 9.86 -3.30 -22.16
N THR A 68 9.33 -4.14 -23.05
CA THR A 68 7.88 -4.34 -23.24
C THR A 68 7.26 -5.29 -22.21
N SER A 69 8.07 -6.12 -21.55
CA SER A 69 7.66 -7.03 -20.49
C SER A 69 8.75 -7.09 -19.43
N VAL A 70 8.33 -7.13 -18.16
CA VAL A 70 9.24 -7.19 -17.01
C VAL A 70 8.69 -8.23 -16.03
N THR A 71 9.54 -9.21 -15.71
CA THR A 71 9.21 -10.27 -14.76
C THR A 71 9.78 -9.90 -13.39
N LEU A 72 8.92 -9.63 -12.42
CA LEU A 72 9.35 -9.35 -11.05
C LEU A 72 9.18 -10.60 -10.19
N SER A 73 10.20 -10.98 -9.45
CA SER A 73 10.08 -11.94 -8.36
C SER A 73 9.88 -11.19 -7.06
N ILE A 74 8.76 -11.46 -6.40
CA ILE A 74 8.36 -10.79 -5.17
C ILE A 74 8.07 -11.83 -4.09
N VAL A 75 8.32 -11.44 -2.85
CA VAL A 75 7.87 -12.16 -1.65
C VAL A 75 6.74 -11.35 -1.04
N HIS A 76 5.53 -11.91 -1.13
CA HIS A 76 4.36 -11.36 -0.47
C HIS A 76 4.52 -11.50 1.03
N CYS A 77 4.85 -10.40 1.69
CA CYS A 77 4.80 -10.29 3.13
C CYS A 77 4.22 -8.93 3.54
N PRO A 78 3.03 -8.58 3.01
CA PRO A 78 2.42 -7.31 3.32
C PRO A 78 2.08 -7.26 4.82
N PRO A 79 2.53 -6.26 5.60
CA PRO A 79 2.07 -6.05 6.97
C PRO A 79 0.66 -5.43 6.97
N VAL A 80 -0.24 -6.03 6.19
CA VAL A 80 -1.56 -5.50 5.91
C VAL A 80 -2.52 -6.09 6.93
N THR A 81 -3.19 -5.19 7.64
CA THR A 81 -4.27 -5.53 8.55
C THR A 81 -5.57 -5.40 7.79
N THR A 82 -6.25 -6.53 7.60
CA THR A 82 -7.63 -6.54 7.08
C THR A 82 -8.58 -6.25 8.23
N ALA A 83 -9.36 -5.19 8.07
CA ALA A 83 -10.41 -4.76 8.96
C ALA A 83 -11.77 -5.04 8.31
N ILE A 84 -12.74 -5.53 9.08
CA ILE A 84 -14.09 -5.84 8.61
C ILE A 84 -15.06 -5.00 9.42
N ILE A 85 -15.62 -3.97 8.79
CA ILE A 85 -16.56 -3.05 9.44
C ILE A 85 -17.98 -3.49 9.11
N HIS A 86 -18.75 -3.82 10.13
CA HIS A 86 -20.18 -4.14 9.98
C HIS A 86 -21.02 -2.87 10.18
N ARG A 87 -21.41 -2.22 9.08
CA ARG A 87 -22.23 -1.01 9.09
C ARG A 87 -23.69 -1.36 8.80
N PRO A 88 -24.57 -1.44 9.80
CA PRO A 88 -25.96 -1.88 9.60
C PRO A 88 -26.80 -0.88 8.80
N HIS A 89 -26.52 0.43 8.91
CA HIS A 89 -27.25 1.47 8.17
C HIS A 89 -26.31 2.56 7.62
N THR A 90 -26.63 3.10 6.45
CA THR A 90 -25.90 4.23 5.82
C THR A 90 -25.99 5.56 6.57
N ARG A 91 -26.84 5.64 7.61
CA ARG A 91 -26.94 6.82 8.48
C ARG A 91 -25.93 6.80 9.62
N GLU A 92 -25.37 5.64 9.94
CA GLU A 92 -24.35 5.51 10.98
C GLU A 92 -22.98 5.89 10.40
N GLN A 93 -22.23 6.67 11.18
CA GLN A 93 -20.84 6.97 10.86
C GLN A 93 -19.97 5.77 11.23
N LEU A 94 -18.96 5.48 10.42
CA LEU A 94 -18.03 4.38 10.69
C LEU A 94 -17.22 4.62 11.99
N GLY A 95 -17.05 5.89 12.38
CA GLY A 95 -16.38 6.27 13.62
C GLY A 95 -14.87 6.37 13.51
N PHE A 96 -14.34 6.85 12.38
CA PHE A 96 -12.93 7.18 12.22
C PHE A 96 -12.78 8.33 11.21
N CYS A 97 -11.69 9.10 11.33
CA CYS A 97 -11.35 10.15 10.38
C CYS A 97 -10.17 9.70 9.52
N VAL A 98 -10.21 10.11 8.25
CA VAL A 98 -9.17 9.83 7.25
C VAL A 98 -8.68 11.14 6.65
N GLU A 99 -7.37 11.36 6.67
CA GLU A 99 -6.70 12.47 5.98
C GLU A 99 -5.66 11.89 5.02
N ASP A 100 -5.72 12.25 3.73
CA ASP A 100 -4.83 11.72 2.69
C ASP A 100 -4.73 10.18 2.63
N GLY A 101 -5.83 9.50 3.00
CA GLY A 101 -5.89 8.04 3.08
C GLY A 101 -5.32 7.46 4.38
N ILE A 102 -4.86 8.29 5.33
CA ILE A 102 -4.33 7.90 6.64
C ILE A 102 -5.41 8.09 7.70
N ILE A 103 -5.57 7.10 8.56
CA ILE A 103 -6.51 7.16 9.69
C ILE A 103 -5.89 8.02 10.80
N CYS A 104 -6.38 9.25 10.96
CA CYS A 104 -5.85 10.21 11.93
C CYS A 104 -6.49 10.08 13.31
N SER A 105 -7.78 9.73 13.35
CA SER A 105 -8.50 9.53 14.61
C SER A 105 -9.52 8.41 14.48
N LEU A 106 -9.86 7.84 15.63
CA LEU A 106 -10.81 6.75 15.72
C LEU A 106 -11.67 6.95 16.97
N LEU A 107 -12.97 6.72 16.82
CA LEU A 107 -13.96 6.91 17.86
C LEU A 107 -14.00 5.66 18.75
N ARG A 108 -13.69 5.84 20.03
CA ARG A 108 -13.64 4.75 21.01
C ARG A 108 -15.00 4.06 21.11
N GLY A 109 -15.01 2.75 20.97
CA GLY A 109 -16.20 1.91 20.95
C GLY A 109 -17.00 1.97 19.64
N GLY A 110 -16.51 2.69 18.62
CA GLY A 110 -17.14 2.82 17.31
C GLY A 110 -17.04 1.56 16.45
N ILE A 111 -17.76 1.55 15.33
CA ILE A 111 -17.85 0.39 14.41
C ILE A 111 -16.48 0.08 13.80
N ALA A 112 -15.72 1.12 13.43
CA ALA A 112 -14.37 0.96 12.89
C ALA A 112 -13.36 0.38 13.89
N GLU A 113 -13.43 0.76 15.18
CA GLU A 113 -12.57 0.16 16.21
C GLU A 113 -12.79 -1.34 16.29
N ARG A 114 -14.07 -1.74 16.35
CA ARG A 114 -14.49 -3.15 16.41
C ARG A 114 -14.14 -3.90 15.14
N GLY A 115 -14.15 -3.20 14.01
CA GLY A 115 -13.75 -3.76 12.73
C GLY A 115 -12.24 -3.96 12.59
N GLY A 116 -11.42 -3.52 13.54
CA GLY A 116 -9.97 -3.70 13.50
C GLY A 116 -9.21 -2.57 12.81
N ILE A 117 -9.86 -1.42 12.57
CA ILE A 117 -9.19 -0.20 12.11
C ILE A 117 -8.27 0.33 13.21
N ARG A 118 -7.08 0.78 12.84
CA ARG A 118 -6.10 1.35 13.76
C ARG A 118 -5.69 2.75 13.33
N VAL A 119 -5.54 3.64 14.32
CA VAL A 119 -5.01 4.99 14.11
C VAL A 119 -3.56 4.91 13.65
N GLY A 120 -3.19 5.78 12.71
CA GLY A 120 -1.87 5.78 12.09
C GLY A 120 -1.67 4.69 11.04
N HIS A 121 -2.72 3.97 10.64
CA HIS A 121 -2.69 3.13 9.46
C HIS A 121 -3.19 3.91 8.23
N ARG A 122 -2.62 3.63 7.07
CA ARG A 122 -3.09 4.09 5.76
C ARG A 122 -4.00 3.04 5.15
N ILE A 123 -5.13 3.48 4.62
CA ILE A 123 -6.07 2.64 3.89
C ILE A 123 -5.49 2.39 2.50
N ILE A 124 -5.39 1.12 2.14
CA ILE A 124 -4.85 0.70 0.85
C ILE A 124 -5.91 0.06 -0.05
N GLU A 125 -6.96 -0.51 0.54
CA GLU A 125 -8.06 -1.17 -0.19
C GLU A 125 -9.37 -1.02 0.57
N ILE A 126 -10.48 -0.83 -0.15
CA ILE A 126 -11.85 -0.77 0.37
C ILE A 126 -12.72 -1.65 -0.54
N ASN A 127 -13.37 -2.68 0.01
CA ASN A 127 -14.25 -3.63 -0.68
C ASN A 127 -13.61 -4.24 -1.94
N GLY A 128 -12.31 -4.57 -1.89
CA GLY A 128 -11.57 -5.09 -3.04
C GLY A 128 -11.09 -4.02 -4.03
N GLN A 129 -11.39 -2.74 -3.79
CA GLN A 129 -10.89 -1.62 -4.61
C GLN A 129 -9.68 -0.96 -3.97
N SER A 130 -8.57 -0.90 -4.68
CA SER A 130 -7.35 -0.21 -4.22
C SER A 130 -7.56 1.30 -4.14
N VAL A 131 -7.21 1.91 -3.00
CA VAL A 131 -7.41 3.35 -2.73
C VAL A 131 -6.14 4.13 -2.38
N VAL A 132 -4.97 3.52 -2.58
CA VAL A 132 -3.66 4.10 -2.19
C VAL A 132 -3.40 5.45 -2.84
N ALA A 133 -3.64 5.55 -4.14
CA ALA A 133 -3.39 6.74 -4.96
C ALA A 133 -4.69 7.43 -5.39
N THR A 134 -5.79 7.09 -4.71
CA THR A 134 -7.08 7.72 -4.87
C THR A 134 -7.11 9.03 -4.07
N PRO A 135 -7.63 10.14 -4.62
CA PRO A 135 -7.73 11.39 -3.88
C PRO A 135 -8.64 11.21 -2.67
N HIS A 136 -8.36 11.91 -1.57
CA HIS A 136 -9.08 11.75 -0.31
C HIS A 136 -10.62 11.82 -0.51
N ALA A 137 -11.10 12.74 -1.35
CA ALA A 137 -12.52 12.92 -1.63
C ALA A 137 -13.17 11.63 -2.11
N ARG A 138 -12.50 10.89 -3.02
CA ARG A 138 -13.02 9.64 -3.56
C ARG A 138 -12.95 8.49 -2.55
N ILE A 139 -11.95 8.49 -1.66
CA ILE A 139 -11.89 7.55 -0.53
C ILE A 139 -13.10 7.75 0.40
N ILE A 140 -13.41 9.02 0.73
CA ILE A 140 -14.55 9.37 1.57
C ILE A 140 -15.87 8.97 0.91
N GLU A 141 -16.02 9.18 -0.40
CA GLU A 141 -17.20 8.72 -1.15
C GLU A 141 -17.38 7.20 -1.02
N LEU A 142 -16.34 6.41 -1.29
CA LEU A 142 -16.39 4.94 -1.20
C LEU A 142 -16.78 4.46 0.21
N LEU A 143 -16.22 5.07 1.25
CA LEU A 143 -16.57 4.77 2.64
C LEU A 143 -18.01 5.18 2.99
N THR A 144 -18.48 6.28 2.41
CA THR A 144 -19.84 6.81 2.65
C THR A 144 -20.89 5.94 1.96
N GLU A 145 -20.60 5.45 0.76
CA GLU A 145 -21.46 4.55 -0.01
C GLU A 145 -21.44 3.11 0.52
N ALA A 146 -20.38 2.68 1.21
CA ALA A 146 -20.26 1.33 1.74
C ALA A 146 -21.23 1.06 2.91
N TYR A 147 -22.03 0.00 2.82
CA TYR A 147 -22.95 -0.46 3.86
C TYR A 147 -22.96 -2.00 3.96
N GLY A 148 -23.47 -2.53 5.06
CA GLY A 148 -23.42 -3.96 5.35
C GLY A 148 -22.03 -4.36 5.86
N GLU A 149 -21.31 -5.17 5.09
CA GLU A 149 -19.98 -5.67 5.45
C GLU A 149 -18.93 -4.97 4.59
N VAL A 150 -18.15 -4.08 5.22
CA VAL A 150 -17.13 -3.27 4.55
C VAL A 150 -15.76 -3.85 4.84
N HIS A 151 -15.09 -4.36 3.82
CA HIS A 151 -13.76 -4.94 3.93
C HIS A 151 -12.72 -3.88 3.65
N ILE A 152 -11.90 -3.52 4.63
CA ILE A 152 -10.90 -2.47 4.50
C ILE A 152 -9.53 -3.06 4.79
N LYS A 153 -8.60 -2.96 3.85
CA LYS A 153 -7.20 -3.30 4.11
C LYS A 153 -6.43 -2.03 4.47
N THR A 154 -5.68 -2.11 5.56
CA THR A 154 -4.90 -1.00 6.09
C THR A 154 -3.45 -1.42 6.30
N MET A 155 -2.52 -0.48 6.19
CA MET A 155 -1.09 -0.71 6.40
C MET A 155 -0.52 0.39 7.31
N PRO A 156 0.39 0.12 8.25
CA PRO A 156 0.89 1.15 9.14
C PRO A 156 1.56 2.30 8.37
N ALA A 157 1.13 3.54 8.61
CA ALA A 157 1.69 4.74 7.98
C ALA A 157 3.13 5.01 8.44
N ALA A 158 3.52 4.52 9.63
CA ALA A 158 4.91 4.50 10.07
C ALA A 158 5.77 3.63 9.15
N THR A 159 5.28 2.45 8.75
CA THR A 159 5.94 1.62 7.73
C THR A 159 5.98 2.38 6.42
N TYR A 160 4.90 3.02 5.95
CA TYR A 160 4.94 3.87 4.75
C TYR A 160 5.98 4.99 4.83
N ARG A 161 6.05 5.73 5.95
CA ARG A 161 6.96 6.87 6.15
C ARG A 161 8.43 6.45 6.35
N LEU A 162 8.65 5.33 7.04
CA LEU A 162 9.97 4.69 7.22
C LEU A 162 10.46 4.04 5.92
N LEU A 163 9.52 3.51 5.14
CA LEU A 163 9.77 3.01 3.79
C LEU A 163 10.14 4.20 2.89
N THR A 164 9.28 5.20 2.70
CA THR A 164 9.49 6.22 1.68
C THR A 164 10.61 7.22 2.00
N GLY A 165 10.91 7.52 3.27
CA GLY A 165 11.95 8.48 3.69
C GLY A 165 11.80 9.91 3.09
N GLN A 166 10.76 10.13 2.30
CA GLN A 166 10.50 11.29 1.45
C GLN A 166 8.99 11.56 1.49
N GLU A 167 8.63 12.84 1.52
CA GLU A 167 7.23 13.30 1.41
C GLU A 167 6.61 12.98 0.05
N GLN A 168 7.43 12.69 -0.97
CA GLN A 168 6.99 12.28 -2.30
C GLN A 168 7.69 11.00 -2.77
N PRO A 169 6.94 9.96 -3.18
CA PRO A 169 7.51 8.74 -3.73
C PRO A 169 8.10 8.99 -5.12
N VAL A 170 9.38 8.62 -5.32
CA VAL A 170 10.02 8.64 -6.64
C VAL A 170 9.60 7.39 -7.41
N TYR A 171 8.72 7.57 -8.39
CA TYR A 171 8.27 6.48 -9.26
C TYR A 171 9.31 6.15 -10.34
N LEU A 172 9.51 4.85 -10.60
CA LEU A 172 10.48 4.31 -11.56
C LEU A 172 9.77 3.68 -12.78
#